data_AF-A0A354X5F9-F1
#
_entry.id   AF-A0A354X5F9-F1
#
_cell.length_a   1.000
_cell.length_b   1.000
_cell.length_c   1.000
_cell.angle_alpha   90.00
_cell.angle_beta   90.00
_cell.angle_gamma   90.00
#
_symmetry.space_group_name_H-M   'P 1'
#
loop_
_entity.id
_entity.type
_entity.pdbx_description
1 polymer ?
#
loop_
_entity_poly.entity_id
_entity_poly.type
_entity_poly.pdbx_seq_one_letter_code
_entity_poly.pdbx_strand_id
1 'polypeptide(L)'
;FNEAWGQFKTQEITEWTKQYDPTRLVNPASGGNHYTIGDILDLHHYPHPEMFLYDAQRATVLGEYGGIGWANKEHLWEPDRNWGYVQFN
;
A
#
# COMPACT_ATOMS: atom_id res chain seq x y z
N PHE A 1 0.86 -0.08 9.38
CA PHE A 1 1.02 1.31 8.90
C PHE A 1 0.78 1.36 7.39
N ASN A 2 0.55 2.55 6.82
CA ASN A 2 0.36 2.76 5.38
C ASN A 2 1.40 3.75 4.84
N GLU A 3 2.18 3.35 3.85
CA GLU A 3 3.17 4.19 3.15
C GLU A 3 4.10 4.95 4.10
N ALA A 4 4.47 4.29 5.19
CA ALA A 4 5.26 4.84 6.30
C ALA A 4 4.67 6.05 7.04
N TRP A 5 3.42 6.44 6.75
CA TRP A 5 2.76 7.54 7.45
C TRP A 5 2.62 7.21 8.94
N GLY A 6 3.29 8.03 9.75
CA GLY A 6 3.31 7.87 11.20
C GLY A 6 3.87 6.52 11.65
N GLN A 7 4.76 5.89 10.88
CA GLN A 7 5.36 4.61 11.25
C GLN A 7 6.39 4.79 12.37
N PHE A 8 6.15 4.17 13.52
CA PHE A 8 7.07 4.13 14.66
C PHE A 8 6.94 2.77 15.36
N LYS A 9 8.01 2.30 16.03
CA LYS A 9 7.99 1.05 16.82
C LYS A 9 7.31 -0.11 16.10
N THR A 10 7.60 -0.27 14.81
CA THR A 10 6.87 -1.19 13.92
C THR A 10 6.88 -2.61 14.47
N GLN A 11 8.03 -3.07 14.95
CA GLN A 11 8.17 -4.40 15.52
C GLN A 11 7.31 -4.59 16.76
N GLU A 12 7.46 -3.70 17.75
CA GLU A 12 6.77 -3.80 19.02
C GLU A 12 5.25 -3.72 18.84
N ILE A 13 4.77 -2.84 17.95
CA ILE A 13 3.33 -2.70 17.67
C ILE A 13 2.79 -3.91 16.92
N THR A 14 3.56 -4.49 15.98
CA THR A 14 3.16 -5.69 15.24
C THR A 14 3.02 -6.88 16.20
N GLU A 15 4.02 -7.09 17.05
CA GLU A 15 4.02 -8.15 18.07
C GLU A 15 2.87 -7.96 19.06
N TRP A 16 2.67 -6.73 19.57
CA TRP A 16 1.57 -6.43 20.47
C TRP A 16 0.21 -6.69 19.82
N THR A 17 0.03 -6.29 18.55
CA THR A 17 -1.23 -6.49 17.82
C THR A 17 -1.54 -7.97 17.67
N LYS A 18 -0.54 -8.79 17.34
CA LYS A 18 -0.70 -10.24 17.20
C LYS A 18 -0.99 -10.92 18.55
N GLN A 19 -0.39 -10.44 19.63
CA GLN A 19 -0.69 -10.92 20.98
C GLN A 19 -2.10 -10.54 21.43
N TYR A 20 -2.54 -9.33 21.10
CA TYR A 20 -3.86 -8.81 21.46
C TYR A 20 -4.98 -9.59 20.76
N ASP A 21 -4.83 -9.87 19.47
CA ASP A 21 -5.75 -10.72 18.71
C ASP A 21 -5.00 -11.70 17.80
N PRO A 22 -4.75 -12.94 18.27
CA PRO A 22 -4.05 -13.95 17.47
C PRO A 22 -4.92 -14.56 16.36
N THR A 23 -6.22 -14.24 16.30
CA THR A 23 -7.14 -14.84 15.31
C THR A 23 -7.06 -14.17 13.93
N ARG A 24 -6.36 -13.04 13.83
CA ARG A 24 -6.20 -12.27 12.58
C ARG A 24 -4.75 -12.22 12.11
N LEU A 25 -4.57 -12.01 10.81
CA LEU A 25 -3.27 -11.71 10.21
C LEU A 25 -2.91 -10.25 10.45
N VAL A 26 -1.62 -9.95 10.59
CA VAL A 26 -1.11 -8.60 10.79
C VAL A 26 -0.27 -8.18 9.58
N ASN A 27 -0.69 -7.09 8.94
CA ASN A 27 0.09 -6.36 7.95
C ASN A 27 0.84 -5.20 8.64
N PRO A 28 2.16 -5.31 8.84
CA PRO A 28 2.90 -4.34 9.65
C PRO A 28 3.13 -3.01 8.92
N ALA A 29 3.44 -3.05 7.63
CA ALA A 29 3.91 -1.89 6.87
C ALA A 29 3.50 -2.02 5.39
N SER A 30 2.28 -1.53 5.11
CA SER A 30 1.70 -1.46 3.77
C SER A 30 2.42 -0.39 2.95
N GLY A 31 2.79 -0.70 1.71
CA GLY A 31 3.28 0.28 0.74
C GLY A 31 4.70 0.80 0.91
N GLY A 32 5.47 0.34 1.90
CA GLY A 32 6.90 0.66 2.00
C GLY A 32 7.48 0.52 3.40
N ASN A 33 8.80 0.79 3.52
CA ASN A 33 9.57 0.69 4.77
C ASN A 33 9.31 -0.63 5.52
N HIS A 34 9.44 -1.73 4.76
CA HIS A 34 9.10 -3.06 5.22
C HIS A 34 10.08 -3.59 6.27
N TYR A 35 9.55 -4.41 7.17
CA TYR A 35 10.27 -5.21 8.16
C TYR A 35 9.91 -6.67 7.93
N THR A 36 10.82 -7.59 8.22
CA THR A 36 10.56 -9.05 8.13
C THR A 36 9.86 -9.57 9.39
N ILE A 37 8.66 -9.04 9.64
CA ILE A 37 7.79 -9.33 10.79
C ILE A 37 6.33 -9.41 10.32
N GLY A 38 5.42 -9.83 11.19
CA GLY A 38 4.01 -9.97 10.84
C GLY A 38 3.79 -11.05 9.79
N ASP A 39 2.60 -11.05 9.19
CA ASP A 39 2.16 -12.15 8.33
C ASP A 39 2.20 -11.81 6.83
N ILE A 40 2.30 -10.51 6.50
CA ILE A 40 2.09 -10.00 5.13
C ILE A 40 3.22 -9.03 4.74
N LEU A 41 3.76 -9.20 3.53
CA LEU A 41 4.51 -8.18 2.80
C LEU A 41 3.55 -7.52 1.80
N ASP A 42 3.19 -6.25 2.05
CA ASP A 42 2.20 -5.53 1.25
C ASP A 42 2.86 -4.41 0.42
N LEU A 43 2.90 -4.63 -0.88
CA LEU A 43 3.52 -3.74 -1.86
C LEU A 43 2.47 -2.79 -2.45
N HIS A 44 2.86 -1.54 -2.66
CA HIS A 44 2.09 -0.59 -3.45
C HIS A 44 2.87 -0.30 -4.72
N HIS A 45 2.21 -0.38 -5.87
CA HIS A 45 2.83 -0.05 -7.15
C HIS A 45 1.84 0.66 -8.06
N TYR A 46 2.14 1.91 -8.39
CA TYR A 46 1.30 2.75 -9.24
C TYR A 46 2.05 3.08 -10.55
N PRO A 47 1.35 3.15 -11.70
CA PRO A 47 -0.09 2.93 -11.87
C PRO A 47 -0.49 1.47 -12.10
N HIS A 48 0.35 0.67 -12.75
CA HIS A 48 0.02 -0.71 -13.10
C HIS A 48 0.38 -1.67 -11.97
N PRO A 49 -0.29 -2.82 -11.86
CA PRO A 49 0.09 -3.81 -10.86
C PRO A 49 1.49 -4.37 -11.15
N GLU A 50 2.33 -4.45 -10.12
CA GLU A 50 3.64 -5.11 -10.19
C GLU A 50 4.06 -5.64 -8.81
N MET A 51 4.55 -6.88 -8.78
CA MET A 51 5.18 -7.47 -7.60
C MET A 51 6.69 -7.40 -7.78
N PHE A 52 7.36 -6.50 -7.06
CA PHE A 52 8.80 -6.23 -7.23
C PHE A 52 9.67 -6.73 -6.07
N LEU A 53 9.05 -7.23 -5.00
CA LEU A 53 9.73 -7.90 -3.90
C LEU A 53 9.10 -9.27 -3.66
N TYR A 54 9.91 -10.19 -3.16
CA TYR A 54 9.48 -11.53 -2.79
C TYR A 54 9.92 -11.84 -1.36
N ASP A 55 9.01 -12.43 -0.60
CA ASP A 55 9.30 -12.98 0.73
C ASP A 55 8.80 -14.42 0.79
N ALA A 56 9.72 -15.36 1.04
CA ALA A 56 9.39 -16.78 1.12
C ALA A 56 8.66 -17.18 2.41
N GLN A 57 8.65 -16.31 3.43
CA GLN A 57 8.11 -16.61 4.76
C GLN A 57 6.73 -16.02 4.98
N ARG A 58 6.31 -15.03 4.18
CA ARG A 58 5.08 -14.26 4.37
C ARG A 58 4.27 -14.20 3.09
N ALA A 59 2.96 -14.02 3.22
CA ALA A 59 2.12 -13.75 2.06
C ALA A 59 2.56 -12.42 1.44
N THR A 60 2.88 -12.40 0.15
CA THR A 60 3.17 -11.16 -0.57
C THR A 60 1.91 -10.72 -1.30
N VAL A 61 1.48 -9.48 -1.08
CA VAL A 61 0.28 -8.90 -1.70
C VAL A 61 0.63 -7.58 -2.39
N LEU A 62 -0.18 -7.23 -3.40
CA LEU A 62 -0.21 -5.89 -3.98
C LEU A 62 -1.45 -5.18 -3.41
N GLY A 63 -1.28 -4.45 -2.30
CA GLY A 63 -2.39 -3.79 -1.61
C GLY A 63 -2.93 -2.58 -2.36
N GLU A 64 -2.08 -1.88 -3.12
CA GLU A 64 -2.48 -0.73 -3.90
C GLU A 64 -1.83 -0.66 -5.29
N TYR A 65 -2.65 -0.28 -6.27
CA TYR A 65 -2.26 0.10 -7.63
C TYR A 65 -3.40 0.90 -8.27
N GLY A 66 -3.14 1.58 -9.40
CA GLY A 66 -4.16 2.27 -10.18
C GLY A 66 -3.93 3.78 -10.28
N GLY A 67 -4.91 4.57 -9.83
CA GLY A 67 -4.99 6.02 -10.09
C GLY A 67 -5.33 6.34 -11.54
N ILE A 68 -6.31 5.60 -12.07
CA ILE A 68 -6.91 5.87 -13.37
C ILE A 68 -7.83 7.08 -13.25
N GLY A 69 -7.55 8.14 -13.99
CA GLY A 69 -8.32 9.38 -13.95
C GLY A 69 -9.15 9.62 -15.21
N TRP A 70 -10.46 9.82 -15.05
CA TRP A 70 -11.32 10.38 -16.10
C TRP A 70 -11.49 11.89 -15.90
N ALA A 71 -10.88 12.66 -16.80
CA ALA A 71 -10.90 14.12 -16.73
C ALA A 71 -12.17 14.71 -17.38
N ASN A 72 -13.25 14.86 -16.61
CA ASN A 72 -14.47 15.51 -17.09
C ASN A 72 -14.32 17.04 -17.06
N LYS A 73 -14.12 17.65 -18.24
CA LYS A 73 -13.75 19.07 -18.42
C LYS A 73 -14.54 20.07 -17.57
N GLU A 74 -15.85 19.91 -17.44
CA GLU A 74 -16.71 20.86 -16.69
C GLU A 74 -16.66 20.64 -15.17
N HIS A 75 -15.99 19.58 -14.72
CA HIS A 75 -15.90 19.14 -13.31
C HIS A 75 -14.45 19.18 -12.79
N LEU A 76 -13.54 19.88 -13.49
CA LEU A 76 -12.15 20.01 -13.09
C LEU A 76 -11.91 21.33 -12.35
N TRP A 77 -11.16 21.24 -11.25
CA TRP A 77 -10.58 22.43 -10.60
C TRP A 77 -9.50 23.09 -11.45
N GLU A 78 -8.63 22.27 -12.07
CA GLU A 78 -7.63 22.69 -13.06
C GLU A 78 -7.99 22.07 -14.42
N PRO A 79 -8.62 22.82 -15.34
CA PRO A 79 -9.13 22.28 -16.61
C PRO A 79 -8.05 21.74 -17.54
N ASP A 80 -6.83 22.27 -17.44
CA ASP A 80 -5.71 21.96 -18.32
C ASP A 80 -4.79 20.85 -17.76
N ARG A 81 -5.21 20.17 -16.68
CA ARG A 81 -4.42 19.14 -16.01
C ARG A 81 -5.25 17.91 -15.64
N ASN A 82 -4.84 16.74 -16.14
CA ASN A 82 -5.33 15.45 -15.64
C ASN A 82 -4.41 14.95 -14.50
N TRP A 83 -5.00 14.63 -13.35
CA TRP A 83 -4.31 14.22 -12.12
C TRP A 83 -4.13 12.70 -11.99
N GLY A 84 -4.76 11.89 -12.85
CA GLY A 84 -4.58 10.45 -12.84
C GLY A 84 -3.16 10.04 -13.22
N TYR A 85 -2.65 8.98 -12.59
CA TYR A 85 -1.40 8.32 -12.98
C TYR A 85 -1.49 7.66 -14.36
N VAL A 86 -2.71 7.31 -14.80
CA VAL A 86 -3.02 6.90 -16.18
C VAL A 86 -3.94 7.93 -16.81
N GLN A 87 -3.57 8.41 -17.99
CA GLN A 87 -4.37 9.31 -18.81
C GLN A 87 -4.84 8.55 -20.05
N PHE A 88 -6.16 8.48 -20.24
CA PHE A 88 -6.76 7.98 -21.47
C PHE A 88 -7.12 9.16 -22.38
N ASN A 89 -6.82 9.01 -23.66
CA ASN A 89 -7.10 10.00 -24.71
C ASN A 89 -8.51 9.82 -25.28
#